data_AF-A0A059LDM4-F1
#
_entry.id   AF-A0A059LDM4-F1
#
_cell.length_a   1.000
_cell.length_b   1.000
_cell.length_c   1.000
_cell.angle_alpha   90.00
_cell.angle_beta   90.00
_cell.angle_gamma   90.00
#
_symmetry.space_group_name_H-M   'P 1'
#
loop_
_entity.id
_entity.type
_entity.pdbx_description
1 polymer ?
#
loop_
_entity_poly.entity_id
_entity_poly.type
_entity_poly.pdbx_seq_one_letter_code
_entity_poly.pdbx_strand_id
1 'polypeptide(L)'
;VEVRDAILSDTHGGELEIVVPTTGIWGTAGVGGNNLDKNSPDFAKYERVRRATERVDRVVRLAEDESVALLKVDVEGFEPQVLRGCRDLLLADRVDHIIMEYSPGVAVNNADFKAGEMNAAMLLGLLQQGYSLFNLHWHVPFLGWTAPLPPLEEIRAASLVYDASDMILAQEGRMGCPPQGLALEMSRRMYACNAMPWACHPRSFFANFRHNTNVWAARTRPPIKLLRDALVPGVDMTTDLAHRYEVFTERTVSLVSCKDIQPEDLPRNRCPCTHDACRDIESALRQVGAEGLLEPAFVHPPMEQYRVHNW
;
A
#
# COMPACT_ATOMS: atom_id res chain seq x y z
N VAL A 1 21.40 -19.90 -13.57
CA VAL A 1 21.10 -18.51 -13.20
C VAL A 1 21.41 -17.65 -14.41
N GLU A 2 20.40 -16.98 -14.95
CA GLU A 2 20.56 -16.04 -16.05
C GLU A 2 20.43 -14.62 -15.48
N VAL A 3 21.35 -13.74 -15.86
CA VAL A 3 21.31 -12.31 -15.51
C VAL A 3 21.17 -11.55 -16.82
N ARG A 4 20.26 -10.57 -16.84
CA ARG A 4 19.93 -9.80 -18.06
C ARG A 4 20.33 -8.35 -17.87
N ASP A 5 20.89 -7.76 -18.92
CA ASP A 5 21.25 -6.34 -18.98
C ASP A 5 20.08 -5.50 -19.55
N ALA A 6 18.94 -5.56 -18.87
CA ALA A 6 17.69 -4.91 -19.28
C ALA A 6 16.86 -4.49 -18.06
N ILE A 7 15.87 -3.61 -18.28
CA ILE A 7 14.93 -3.16 -17.24
C ILE A 7 13.58 -3.84 -17.46
N LEU A 8 13.09 -4.56 -16.45
CA LEU A 8 11.75 -5.14 -16.53
C LEU A 8 10.67 -4.04 -16.45
N SER A 9 9.69 -4.09 -17.34
CA SER A 9 8.65 -3.07 -17.48
C SER A 9 7.40 -3.65 -18.20
N ASP A 10 6.37 -2.82 -18.35
CA ASP A 10 5.17 -3.12 -19.13
C ASP A 10 5.37 -2.93 -20.65
N THR A 11 6.54 -2.43 -21.05
CA THR A 11 6.95 -2.23 -22.45
C THR A 11 8.14 -3.10 -22.84
N HIS A 12 8.33 -3.31 -24.15
CA HIS A 12 9.49 -4.04 -24.69
C HIS A 12 10.17 -3.23 -25.79
N GLY A 13 11.49 -3.11 -25.71
CA GLY A 13 12.31 -2.35 -26.67
C GLY A 13 12.28 -0.83 -26.49
N GLY A 14 11.63 -0.32 -25.44
CA GLY A 14 11.77 1.06 -25.00
C GLY A 14 13.08 1.27 -24.24
N GLU A 15 13.29 2.46 -23.68
CA GLU A 15 14.44 2.75 -22.82
C GLU A 15 13.95 3.38 -21.52
N LEU A 16 14.50 2.92 -20.40
CA LEU A 16 14.30 3.53 -19.08
C LEU A 16 15.66 3.82 -18.43
N GLU A 17 15.65 4.74 -17.48
CA GLU A 17 16.80 5.06 -16.65
C GLU A 17 16.62 4.47 -15.25
N ILE A 18 17.60 3.71 -14.77
CA ILE A 18 17.75 3.38 -13.36
C ILE A 18 18.73 4.36 -12.74
N VAL A 19 18.37 4.91 -11.58
CA VAL A 19 19.27 5.68 -10.73
C VAL A 19 19.75 4.77 -9.61
N VAL A 20 21.08 4.65 -9.47
CA VAL A 20 21.74 3.74 -8.54
C VAL A 20 22.53 4.56 -7.51
N PRO A 21 22.20 4.45 -6.21
CA PRO A 21 22.97 5.11 -5.16
C PRO A 21 24.41 4.59 -5.12
N THR A 22 25.37 5.51 -5.12
CA THR A 22 26.81 5.21 -5.01
C THR A 22 27.32 5.30 -3.57
N THR A 23 26.49 5.83 -2.66
CA THR A 23 26.70 5.94 -1.22
C THR A 23 25.37 5.64 -0.50
N GLY A 24 25.43 5.24 0.78
CA GLY A 24 24.22 4.97 1.58
C GLY A 24 23.72 3.53 1.51
N ILE A 25 22.40 3.34 1.41
CA ILE A 25 21.74 2.03 1.45
C ILE A 25 21.85 1.34 0.08
N TRP A 26 22.56 0.23 0.04
CA TRP A 26 22.69 -0.63 -1.14
C TRP A 26 21.38 -1.37 -1.40
N GLY A 27 20.99 -1.53 -2.67
CA GLY A 27 19.75 -2.22 -3.05
C GLY A 27 18.55 -1.31 -3.30
N THR A 28 18.69 0.00 -3.13
CA THR A 28 17.62 0.99 -3.35
C THR A 28 17.62 1.59 -4.76
N ALA A 29 18.22 0.92 -5.75
CA ALA A 29 18.18 1.41 -7.12
C ALA A 29 16.73 1.49 -7.62
N GLY A 30 16.39 2.54 -8.37
CA GLY A 30 15.01 2.73 -8.83
C GLY A 30 14.89 3.36 -10.19
N VAL A 31 13.82 3.01 -10.88
CA VAL A 31 13.46 3.59 -12.18
C VAL A 31 13.16 5.08 -12.00
N GLY A 32 13.87 5.93 -12.73
CA GLY A 32 13.81 7.39 -12.61
C GLY A 32 14.28 7.95 -11.25
N GLY A 33 14.81 7.09 -10.36
CA GLY A 33 15.15 7.46 -8.99
C GLY A 33 13.92 7.80 -8.14
N ASN A 34 12.76 7.20 -8.41
CA ASN A 34 11.52 7.52 -7.72
C ASN A 34 11.54 7.09 -6.24
N ASN A 35 12.15 5.97 -5.89
CA ASN A 35 12.30 5.54 -4.50
C ASN A 35 13.44 6.23 -3.74
N LEU A 36 14.16 7.16 -4.38
CA LEU A 36 15.35 7.81 -3.80
C LEU A 36 15.03 9.19 -3.21
N ASP A 37 15.72 9.55 -2.14
CA ASP A 37 15.68 10.90 -1.60
C ASP A 37 16.40 11.88 -2.54
N LYS A 38 15.61 12.59 -3.34
CA LYS A 38 16.08 13.60 -4.30
C LYS A 38 16.68 14.83 -3.62
N ASN A 39 16.44 15.03 -2.32
CA ASN A 39 17.02 16.13 -1.54
C ASN A 39 18.36 15.75 -0.90
N SER A 40 18.77 14.49 -0.99
CA SER A 40 20.08 14.05 -0.53
C SER A 40 21.18 14.84 -1.25
N PRO A 41 22.20 15.37 -0.54
CA PRO A 41 23.32 16.06 -1.16
C PRO A 41 24.13 15.15 -2.10
N ASP A 42 23.97 13.83 -1.97
CA ASP A 42 24.62 12.83 -2.81
C ASP A 42 23.79 12.43 -4.04
N PHE A 43 22.53 12.85 -4.16
CA PHE A 43 21.65 12.44 -5.27
C PHE A 43 22.24 12.78 -6.65
N ALA A 44 22.93 13.91 -6.76
CA ALA A 44 23.61 14.32 -7.99
C ALA A 44 24.82 13.42 -8.35
N LYS A 45 25.35 12.64 -7.39
CA LYS A 45 26.48 11.72 -7.57
C LYS A 45 26.02 10.29 -7.86
N TYR A 46 24.73 10.03 -7.83
CA TYR A 46 24.19 8.71 -8.11
C TYR A 46 24.40 8.35 -9.58
N GLU A 47 24.70 7.09 -9.82
CA GLU A 47 24.94 6.57 -11.16
C GLU A 47 23.61 6.47 -11.91
N ARG A 48 23.62 6.82 -13.20
CA ARG A 48 22.44 6.76 -14.06
C ARG A 48 22.72 5.81 -15.20
N VAL A 49 21.95 4.73 -15.24
CA VAL A 49 22.12 3.66 -16.20
C VAL A 49 20.88 3.57 -17.05
N ARG A 50 21.03 3.78 -18.36
CA ARG A 50 19.94 3.58 -19.33
C ARG A 50 20.04 2.23 -19.97
N ARG A 51 18.93 1.52 -20.04
CA ARG A 51 18.84 0.19 -20.65
C ARG A 51 17.51 0.00 -21.34
N ALA A 52 17.52 -0.93 -22.28
CA ALA A 52 16.31 -1.33 -22.98
C ALA A 52 15.31 -1.97 -22.01
N THR A 53 14.01 -1.76 -22.25
CA THR A 53 12.95 -2.40 -21.47
C THR A 53 12.60 -3.78 -22.00
N GLU A 54 12.27 -4.69 -21.08
CA GLU A 54 11.76 -6.02 -21.39
C GLU A 54 10.50 -6.34 -20.60
N ARG A 55 9.55 -7.02 -21.26
CA ARG A 55 8.41 -7.66 -20.59
C ARG A 55 8.81 -9.06 -20.14
N VAL A 56 8.43 -9.45 -18.93
CA VAL A 56 8.67 -10.79 -18.39
C VAL A 56 8.10 -11.87 -19.32
N ASP A 57 6.90 -11.65 -19.87
CA ASP A 57 6.24 -12.56 -20.84
C ASP A 57 7.08 -12.85 -22.10
N ARG A 58 8.02 -11.96 -22.46
CA ARG A 58 8.90 -12.13 -23.63
C ARG A 58 10.21 -12.84 -23.29
N VAL A 59 10.60 -12.78 -22.04
CA VAL A 59 11.88 -13.30 -21.57
C VAL A 59 11.70 -14.73 -21.06
N VAL A 60 10.65 -14.96 -20.28
CA VAL A 60 10.33 -16.26 -19.71
C VAL A 60 9.63 -17.09 -20.78
N ARG A 61 10.36 -18.04 -21.37
CA ARG A 61 9.85 -18.99 -22.36
C ARG A 61 9.59 -20.32 -21.67
N LEU A 62 8.32 -20.65 -21.52
CA LEU A 62 7.85 -21.90 -20.91
C LEU A 62 7.42 -22.87 -22.02
N ALA A 63 7.74 -24.16 -21.85
CA ALA A 63 7.08 -25.22 -22.61
C ALA A 63 5.58 -25.28 -22.26
N GLU A 64 4.77 -26.01 -23.03
CA GLU A 64 3.31 -26.04 -22.84
C GLU A 64 2.89 -26.48 -21.42
N ASP A 65 3.66 -27.35 -20.78
CA ASP A 65 3.41 -27.96 -19.47
C ASP A 65 4.16 -27.32 -18.28
N GLU A 66 4.95 -26.26 -18.51
CA GLU A 66 5.76 -25.62 -17.47
C GLU A 66 5.08 -24.43 -16.79
N SER A 67 5.14 -24.30 -15.47
CA SER A 67 4.73 -23.09 -14.75
C SER A 67 5.91 -22.39 -14.07
N VAL A 68 5.74 -21.09 -13.81
CA VAL A 68 6.61 -20.35 -12.90
C VAL A 68 6.17 -20.69 -11.48
N ALA A 69 6.95 -21.54 -10.81
CA ALA A 69 6.69 -21.90 -9.42
C ALA A 69 6.72 -20.69 -8.47
N LEU A 70 7.64 -19.74 -8.70
CA LEU A 70 7.78 -18.54 -7.88
C LEU A 70 8.31 -17.35 -8.70
N LEU A 71 7.61 -16.23 -8.64
CA LEU A 71 8.05 -14.93 -9.13
C LEU A 71 8.36 -14.02 -7.93
N LYS A 72 9.62 -13.55 -7.80
CA LYS A 72 9.98 -12.51 -6.82
C LYS A 72 10.03 -11.16 -7.52
N VAL A 73 9.34 -10.14 -7.01
CA VAL A 73 9.36 -8.77 -7.54
C VAL A 73 9.70 -7.79 -6.43
N ASP A 74 10.87 -7.17 -6.51
CA ASP A 74 11.42 -6.32 -5.46
C ASP A 74 12.12 -5.14 -6.15
N VAL A 75 11.32 -4.12 -6.50
CA VAL A 75 11.72 -3.01 -7.38
C VAL A 75 11.27 -1.65 -6.84
N GLU A 76 10.99 -1.58 -5.53
CA GLU A 76 10.81 -0.38 -4.74
C GLU A 76 9.79 0.60 -5.35
N GLY A 77 8.56 0.14 -5.57
CA GLY A 77 7.44 0.96 -6.07
C GLY A 77 7.19 0.88 -7.57
N PHE A 78 8.03 0.17 -8.32
CA PHE A 78 7.84 -0.11 -9.76
C PHE A 78 7.17 -1.47 -10.04
N GLU A 79 6.66 -2.13 -8.99
CA GLU A 79 6.03 -3.46 -9.09
C GLU A 79 4.84 -3.49 -10.06
N PRO A 80 3.95 -2.47 -10.11
CA PRO A 80 2.82 -2.49 -11.05
C PRO A 80 3.27 -2.64 -12.50
N GLN A 81 4.32 -1.93 -12.92
CA GLN A 81 4.85 -1.99 -14.28
C GLN A 81 5.47 -3.36 -14.57
N VAL A 82 6.21 -3.93 -13.62
CA VAL A 82 6.77 -5.28 -13.79
C VAL A 82 5.67 -6.33 -13.92
N LEU A 83 4.63 -6.28 -13.07
CA LEU A 83 3.52 -7.24 -13.12
C LEU A 83 2.62 -7.08 -14.36
N ARG A 84 2.45 -5.86 -14.88
CA ARG A 84 1.86 -5.65 -16.22
C ARG A 84 2.69 -6.30 -17.32
N GLY A 85 4.01 -6.27 -17.19
CA GLY A 85 4.95 -7.02 -18.04
C GLY A 85 4.82 -8.55 -17.95
N CYS A 86 4.09 -9.07 -16.95
CA CYS A 86 3.74 -10.49 -16.74
C CYS A 86 2.30 -10.83 -17.12
N ARG A 87 1.56 -9.92 -17.77
CA ARG A 87 0.12 -10.08 -18.03
C ARG A 87 -0.21 -11.41 -18.70
N ASP A 88 0.52 -11.81 -19.72
CA ASP A 88 0.19 -13.00 -20.51
C ASP A 88 0.38 -14.27 -19.67
N LEU A 89 1.45 -14.34 -18.87
CA LEU A 89 1.68 -15.43 -17.91
C LEU A 89 0.59 -15.49 -16.82
N LEU A 90 0.15 -14.33 -16.33
CA LEU A 90 -0.87 -14.25 -15.28
C LEU A 90 -2.26 -14.66 -15.79
N LEU A 91 -2.63 -14.21 -17.00
CA LEU A 91 -3.90 -14.58 -17.65
C LEU A 91 -3.95 -16.05 -18.06
N ALA A 92 -2.81 -16.64 -18.41
CA ALA A 92 -2.70 -18.06 -18.73
C ALA A 92 -2.56 -18.95 -17.48
N ASP A 93 -2.69 -18.39 -16.28
CA ASP A 93 -2.56 -19.07 -15.01
C ASP A 93 -1.23 -19.82 -14.81
N ARG A 94 -0.13 -19.24 -15.32
CA ARG A 94 1.21 -19.87 -15.35
C ARG A 94 2.15 -19.47 -14.22
N VAL A 95 1.68 -18.73 -13.22
CA VAL A 95 2.51 -18.31 -12.08
C VAL A 95 1.84 -18.76 -10.78
N ASP A 96 2.48 -19.68 -10.06
CA ASP A 96 1.89 -20.29 -8.87
C ASP A 96 1.97 -19.38 -7.64
N HIS A 97 3.13 -18.76 -7.46
CA HIS A 97 3.41 -17.87 -6.34
C HIS A 97 4.09 -16.59 -6.80
N ILE A 98 3.71 -15.47 -6.17
CA ILE A 98 4.40 -14.19 -6.32
C ILE A 98 4.75 -13.68 -4.93
N ILE A 99 6.02 -13.36 -4.70
CA ILE A 99 6.45 -12.61 -3.51
C ILE A 99 6.87 -11.25 -4.01
N MET A 100 6.22 -10.20 -3.54
CA MET A 100 6.49 -8.85 -3.99
C MET A 100 6.52 -7.85 -2.85
N GLU A 101 7.17 -6.73 -3.11
CA GLU A 101 6.95 -5.54 -2.29
C GLU A 101 5.66 -4.82 -2.70
N TYR A 102 4.97 -4.22 -1.75
CA TYR A 102 3.87 -3.30 -1.97
C TYR A 102 4.24 -1.95 -1.37
N SER A 103 4.51 -0.97 -2.23
CA SER A 103 5.26 0.24 -1.84
C SER A 103 4.53 1.55 -2.18
N PRO A 104 3.26 1.71 -1.75
CA PRO A 104 2.50 2.95 -1.99
C PRO A 104 3.16 4.19 -1.36
N GLY A 105 4.02 4.03 -0.35
CA GLY A 105 4.77 5.13 0.23
C GLY A 105 5.78 5.77 -0.71
N VAL A 106 6.29 5.05 -1.72
CA VAL A 106 7.15 5.63 -2.76
C VAL A 106 6.36 6.67 -3.55
N ALA A 107 5.14 6.33 -3.97
CA ALA A 107 4.24 7.25 -4.66
C ALA A 107 3.89 8.48 -3.79
N VAL A 108 3.56 8.26 -2.52
CA VAL A 108 3.27 9.35 -1.57
C VAL A 108 4.44 10.32 -1.43
N ASN A 109 5.66 9.80 -1.24
CA ASN A 109 6.85 10.64 -1.08
C ASN A 109 7.16 11.51 -2.30
N ASN A 110 6.73 11.08 -3.50
CA ASN A 110 6.89 11.84 -4.74
C ASN A 110 5.66 12.67 -5.11
N ALA A 111 4.59 12.64 -4.30
CA ALA A 111 3.28 13.16 -4.65
C ALA A 111 2.72 12.61 -5.99
N ASP A 112 3.17 11.43 -6.42
CA ASP A 112 2.63 10.71 -7.58
C ASP A 112 1.53 9.75 -7.14
N PHE A 113 0.43 10.33 -6.69
CA PHE A 113 -0.71 9.56 -6.19
C PHE A 113 -1.37 8.71 -7.28
N LYS A 114 -1.12 8.97 -8.57
CA LYS A 114 -1.59 8.07 -9.64
C LYS A 114 -0.80 6.77 -9.64
N ALA A 115 0.52 6.82 -9.46
CA ALA A 115 1.31 5.62 -9.23
C ALA A 115 0.89 4.88 -7.94
N GLY A 116 0.50 5.62 -6.89
CA GLY A 116 -0.04 5.05 -5.65
C GLY A 116 -1.34 4.27 -5.87
N GLU A 117 -2.27 4.82 -6.65
CA GLU A 117 -3.50 4.12 -7.06
C GLU A 117 -3.18 2.84 -7.84
N MET A 118 -2.17 2.87 -8.71
CA MET A 118 -1.75 1.70 -9.50
C MET A 118 -1.13 0.58 -8.65
N ASN A 119 -0.52 0.91 -7.52
CA ASN A 119 -0.07 -0.08 -6.54
C ASN A 119 -1.28 -0.87 -5.99
N ALA A 120 -2.34 -0.19 -5.55
CA ALA A 120 -3.55 -0.87 -5.07
C ALA A 120 -4.24 -1.67 -6.20
N ALA A 121 -4.30 -1.10 -7.41
CA ALA A 121 -4.87 -1.74 -8.59
C ALA A 121 -4.16 -3.06 -8.95
N MET A 122 -2.83 -3.12 -8.80
CA MET A 122 -2.03 -4.32 -9.03
C MET A 122 -2.50 -5.48 -8.14
N LEU A 123 -2.63 -5.24 -6.83
CA LEU A 123 -3.09 -6.27 -5.89
C LEU A 123 -4.56 -6.65 -6.13
N LEU A 124 -5.42 -5.67 -6.45
CA LEU A 124 -6.81 -5.92 -6.83
C LEU A 124 -6.92 -6.80 -8.08
N GLY A 125 -6.09 -6.55 -9.09
CA GLY A 125 -6.04 -7.38 -10.29
C GLY A 125 -5.62 -8.81 -10.00
N LEU A 126 -4.64 -9.03 -9.11
CA LEU A 126 -4.26 -10.38 -8.69
C LEU A 126 -5.42 -11.11 -7.98
N LEU A 127 -6.14 -10.45 -7.07
CA LEU A 127 -7.32 -11.03 -6.43
C LEU A 127 -8.39 -11.40 -7.47
N GLN A 128 -8.64 -10.53 -8.44
CA GLN A 128 -9.59 -10.79 -9.53
C GLN A 128 -9.15 -11.94 -10.46
N GLN A 129 -7.83 -12.15 -10.60
CA GLN A 129 -7.25 -13.30 -11.30
C GLN A 129 -7.25 -14.58 -10.44
N GLY A 130 -7.82 -14.55 -9.24
CA GLY A 130 -8.00 -15.71 -8.38
C GLY A 130 -6.85 -16.02 -7.43
N TYR A 131 -5.88 -15.11 -7.27
CA TYR A 131 -4.86 -15.25 -6.22
C TYR A 131 -5.46 -14.99 -4.84
N SER A 132 -4.96 -15.70 -3.84
CA SER A 132 -5.07 -15.31 -2.43
C SER A 132 -3.86 -14.45 -2.06
N LEU A 133 -4.07 -13.34 -1.35
CA LEU A 133 -3.02 -12.41 -0.96
C LEU A 133 -2.79 -12.44 0.55
N PHE A 134 -1.53 -12.47 0.97
CA PHE A 134 -1.14 -12.50 2.38
C PHE A 134 -0.08 -11.45 2.68
N ASN A 135 -0.22 -10.77 3.82
CA ASN A 135 0.78 -9.85 4.32
C ASN A 135 1.96 -10.64 4.93
N LEU A 136 3.18 -10.34 4.51
CA LEU A 136 4.41 -10.88 5.07
C LEU A 136 5.06 -9.82 5.95
N HIS A 137 4.77 -9.84 7.25
CA HIS A 137 5.31 -8.85 8.17
C HIS A 137 6.86 -8.91 8.24
N TRP A 138 7.49 -7.75 8.27
CA TRP A 138 8.96 -7.62 8.31
C TRP A 138 9.61 -8.16 9.59
N HIS A 139 8.83 -8.38 10.66
CA HIS A 139 9.34 -8.80 11.98
C HIS A 139 9.06 -10.27 12.32
N VAL A 140 8.74 -11.10 11.32
CA VAL A 140 8.60 -12.54 11.57
C VAL A 140 9.99 -13.16 11.79
N PRO A 141 10.30 -13.73 12.97
CA PRO A 141 11.58 -14.40 13.17
C PRO A 141 11.67 -15.62 12.27
N PHE A 142 12.82 -15.82 11.63
CA PHE A 142 13.08 -17.06 10.89
C PHE A 142 13.23 -18.21 11.88
N LEU A 143 12.22 -19.08 11.93
CA LEU A 143 12.20 -20.24 12.84
C LEU A 143 12.86 -21.49 12.24
N GLY A 144 13.42 -21.40 11.03
CA GLY A 144 14.01 -22.51 10.27
C GLY A 144 13.15 -22.97 9.09
N TRP A 145 13.77 -23.67 8.13
CA TRP A 145 13.10 -24.12 6.89
C TRP A 145 11.99 -25.16 7.11
N THR A 146 12.02 -25.87 8.23
CA THR A 146 11.04 -26.91 8.58
C THR A 146 9.99 -26.43 9.58
N ALA A 147 10.12 -25.20 10.08
CA ALA A 147 9.13 -24.63 10.97
C ALA A 147 7.83 -24.37 10.19
N PRO A 148 6.66 -24.56 10.82
CA PRO A 148 5.41 -24.17 10.19
C PRO A 148 5.40 -22.67 9.92
N LEU A 149 4.78 -22.26 8.81
CA LEU A 149 4.52 -20.85 8.57
C LEU A 149 3.73 -20.27 9.75
N PRO A 150 4.12 -19.09 10.26
CA PRO A 150 3.33 -18.42 11.28
C PRO A 150 1.97 -18.04 10.69
N PRO A 151 0.97 -17.76 11.55
CA PRO A 151 -0.29 -17.21 11.07
C PRO A 151 -0.06 -15.92 10.28
N LEU A 152 -0.70 -15.79 9.12
CA LEU A 152 -0.60 -14.61 8.26
C LEU A 152 -1.94 -13.88 8.19
N GLU A 153 -1.89 -12.59 7.91
CA GLU A 153 -3.08 -11.79 7.61
C GLU A 153 -3.44 -11.92 6.12
N GLU A 154 -4.72 -12.09 5.82
CA GLU A 154 -5.22 -12.13 4.44
C GLU A 154 -5.59 -10.73 3.98
N ILE A 155 -5.05 -10.32 2.83
CA ILE A 155 -5.36 -9.05 2.19
C ILE A 155 -6.58 -9.26 1.29
N ARG A 156 -7.61 -8.44 1.45
CA ARG A 156 -8.88 -8.57 0.71
C ARG A 156 -9.13 -7.38 -0.19
N ALA A 157 -9.95 -7.59 -1.22
CA ALA A 157 -10.34 -6.52 -2.14
C ALA A 157 -11.00 -5.34 -1.41
N ALA A 158 -11.76 -5.64 -0.36
CA ALA A 158 -12.47 -4.62 0.41
C ALA A 158 -11.53 -3.57 1.03
N SER A 159 -10.31 -3.93 1.45
CA SER A 159 -9.36 -2.97 2.01
C SER A 159 -8.56 -2.23 0.94
N LEU A 160 -8.16 -2.92 -0.12
CA LEU A 160 -7.44 -2.32 -1.25
C LEU A 160 -8.28 -1.29 -2.03
N VAL A 161 -9.61 -1.42 -1.98
CA VAL A 161 -10.53 -0.38 -2.50
C VAL A 161 -10.36 0.94 -1.75
N TYR A 162 -10.09 0.89 -0.45
CA TYR A 162 -9.79 2.10 0.32
C TYR A 162 -8.40 2.64 0.03
N ASP A 163 -7.38 1.79 -0.19
CA ASP A 163 -6.06 2.25 -0.66
C ASP A 163 -6.19 3.06 -1.95
N ALA A 164 -6.94 2.54 -2.93
CA ALA A 164 -7.18 3.24 -4.19
C ALA A 164 -7.98 4.55 -3.98
N SER A 165 -9.02 4.52 -3.14
CA SER A 165 -9.80 5.71 -2.79
C SER A 165 -8.94 6.80 -2.13
N ASP A 166 -8.08 6.42 -1.19
CA ASP A 166 -7.16 7.33 -0.50
C ASP A 166 -6.29 8.05 -1.54
N MET A 167 -5.72 7.31 -2.48
CA MET A 167 -4.87 7.89 -3.53
C MET A 167 -5.63 8.82 -4.48
N ILE A 168 -6.88 8.49 -4.84
CA ILE A 168 -7.72 9.38 -5.66
C ILE A 168 -8.06 10.67 -4.89
N LEU A 169 -8.47 10.55 -3.62
CA LEU A 169 -8.73 11.72 -2.77
C LEU A 169 -7.48 12.56 -2.56
N ALA A 170 -6.29 11.94 -2.50
CA ALA A 170 -5.02 12.64 -2.39
C ALA A 170 -4.74 13.48 -3.65
N GLN A 171 -4.96 12.92 -4.84
CA GLN A 171 -4.87 13.65 -6.12
C GLN A 171 -5.80 14.88 -6.12
N GLU A 172 -6.98 14.76 -5.52
CA GLU A 172 -7.97 15.84 -5.43
C GLU A 172 -7.72 16.84 -4.30
N GLY A 173 -6.72 16.62 -3.43
CA GLY A 173 -6.48 17.48 -2.27
C GLY A 173 -7.46 17.30 -1.12
N ARG A 174 -8.19 16.17 -1.07
CA ARG A 174 -9.35 15.94 -0.19
C ARG A 174 -9.15 14.85 0.85
N MET A 175 -8.01 14.17 0.86
CA MET A 175 -7.77 13.02 1.73
C MET A 175 -7.57 13.46 3.18
N GLY A 176 -8.21 12.76 4.12
CA GLY A 176 -8.15 13.07 5.55
C GLY A 176 -8.55 14.50 5.92
N CYS A 177 -9.34 15.17 5.07
CA CYS A 177 -9.90 16.47 5.40
C CYS A 177 -10.91 16.35 6.58
N PRO A 178 -11.17 17.45 7.30
CA PRO A 178 -12.09 17.42 8.43
C PRO A 178 -13.49 16.93 8.04
N PRO A 179 -14.18 16.22 8.94
CA PRO A 179 -15.55 15.79 8.70
C PRO A 179 -16.47 17.00 8.53
N GLN A 180 -17.58 16.79 7.82
CA GLN A 180 -18.63 17.80 7.72
C GLN A 180 -19.20 18.11 9.10
N GLY A 181 -19.55 19.37 9.36
CA GLY A 181 -20.08 19.82 10.65
C GLY A 181 -19.03 20.22 11.69
N LEU A 182 -17.74 19.92 11.47
CA LEU A 182 -16.69 20.44 12.35
C LEU A 182 -16.48 21.95 12.13
N ALA A 183 -16.41 22.73 13.21
CA ALA A 183 -16.20 24.17 13.14
C ALA A 183 -14.87 24.51 12.45
N LEU A 184 -14.88 25.49 11.53
CA LEU A 184 -13.72 25.85 10.70
C LEU A 184 -12.44 26.15 11.50
N GLU A 185 -12.58 26.79 12.66
CA GLU A 185 -11.45 27.08 13.54
C GLU A 185 -10.81 25.79 14.09
N MET A 186 -11.63 24.83 14.52
CA MET A 186 -11.16 23.51 14.97
C MET A 186 -10.54 22.72 13.82
N SER A 187 -11.16 22.77 12.63
CA SER A 187 -10.62 22.15 11.42
C SER A 187 -9.20 22.65 11.12
N ARG A 188 -8.97 23.97 11.17
CA ARG A 188 -7.65 24.57 10.90
C ARG A 188 -6.59 24.21 11.94
N ARG A 189 -6.99 23.98 13.20
CA ARG A 189 -6.07 23.62 14.28
C ARG A 189 -5.53 22.19 14.14
N MET A 190 -6.31 21.27 13.59
CA MET A 190 -6.00 19.84 13.69
C MET A 190 -5.71 19.13 12.37
N TYR A 191 -6.41 19.54 11.30
CA TYR A 191 -6.42 18.79 10.07
C TYR A 191 -5.52 19.49 9.05
N ALA A 192 -4.52 18.74 8.60
CA ALA A 192 -3.83 19.00 7.35
C ALA A 192 -4.34 17.98 6.34
N CYS A 193 -5.18 18.43 5.40
CA CYS A 193 -5.61 17.58 4.29
C CYS A 193 -4.36 17.02 3.57
N ASN A 194 -4.47 15.79 3.07
CA ASN A 194 -3.39 15.01 2.45
C ASN A 194 -2.20 14.66 3.36
N ALA A 195 -2.31 14.79 4.68
CA ALA A 195 -1.25 14.40 5.61
C ALA A 195 -1.15 12.86 5.76
N MET A 196 -0.47 12.19 4.82
CA MET A 196 -0.21 10.75 4.88
C MET A 196 0.86 10.36 5.90
N PRO A 197 0.79 9.15 6.49
CA PRO A 197 -0.28 8.16 6.38
C PRO A 197 -1.44 8.38 7.37
N TRP A 198 -1.42 9.48 8.13
CA TRP A 198 -2.42 9.79 9.15
C TRP A 198 -3.81 10.09 8.58
N ALA A 199 -3.84 10.49 7.30
CA ALA A 199 -5.03 10.77 6.53
C ALA A 199 -5.64 9.54 5.84
N CYS A 200 -4.98 8.37 5.87
CA CYS A 200 -5.50 7.15 5.26
C CYS A 200 -6.85 6.75 5.88
N HIS A 201 -7.72 6.17 5.06
CA HIS A 201 -8.95 5.59 5.56
C HIS A 201 -8.64 4.44 6.55
N PRO A 202 -9.33 4.29 7.68
CA PRO A 202 -9.07 3.21 8.64
C PRO A 202 -9.34 1.80 8.12
N ARG A 203 -10.01 1.70 6.97
CA ARG A 203 -10.25 0.47 6.20
C ARG A 203 -9.23 0.22 5.07
N SER A 204 -8.22 1.07 4.92
CA SER A 204 -7.10 0.95 3.99
C SER A 204 -6.04 -0.05 4.47
N PHE A 205 -5.59 -0.96 3.60
CA PHE A 205 -4.41 -1.81 3.82
C PHE A 205 -3.15 -0.96 4.05
N PHE A 206 -3.00 0.15 3.32
CA PHE A 206 -1.87 1.05 3.49
C PHE A 206 -1.86 1.76 4.85
N ALA A 207 -2.99 1.86 5.57
CA ALA A 207 -2.99 2.43 6.92
C ALA A 207 -2.10 1.64 7.91
N ASN A 208 -1.72 0.39 7.62
CA ASN A 208 -1.00 -0.47 8.57
C ASN A 208 0.53 -0.33 8.53
N PHE A 209 1.08 0.42 7.57
CA PHE A 209 2.51 0.64 7.42
C PHE A 209 2.77 2.01 6.79
N ARG A 210 4.02 2.49 6.85
CA ARG A 210 4.33 3.87 6.45
C ARG A 210 4.89 4.00 5.04
N HIS A 211 5.60 3.00 4.56
CA HIS A 211 6.33 3.08 3.30
C HIS A 211 5.97 1.92 2.38
N ASN A 212 6.33 0.72 2.80
CA ASN A 212 6.14 -0.52 2.07
C ASN A 212 5.89 -1.70 3.03
N THR A 213 5.44 -2.81 2.45
CA THR A 213 5.36 -4.12 3.11
C THR A 213 5.60 -5.23 2.08
N ASN A 214 5.79 -6.46 2.53
CA ASN A 214 5.91 -7.61 1.64
C ASN A 214 4.57 -8.32 1.51
N VAL A 215 4.25 -8.76 0.29
CA VAL A 215 3.01 -9.47 -0.05
C VAL A 215 3.34 -10.81 -0.69
N TRP A 216 2.64 -11.85 -0.26
CA TRP A 216 2.62 -13.13 -0.93
C TRP A 216 1.28 -13.32 -1.65
N ALA A 217 1.32 -13.41 -2.98
CA ALA A 217 0.20 -13.88 -3.79
C ALA A 217 0.36 -15.38 -4.08
N ALA A 218 -0.66 -16.17 -3.77
CA ALA A 218 -0.68 -17.60 -4.05
C ALA A 218 -1.90 -17.96 -4.91
N ARG A 219 -1.67 -18.61 -6.04
CA ARG A 219 -2.73 -19.08 -6.94
C ARG A 219 -3.61 -20.11 -6.26
N THR A 220 -2.96 -21.14 -5.71
CA THR A 220 -3.61 -22.11 -4.83
C THR A 220 -3.40 -21.66 -3.40
N ARG A 221 -4.50 -21.49 -2.66
CA ARG A 221 -4.45 -21.09 -1.25
C ARG A 221 -3.64 -22.11 -0.45
N PRO A 222 -2.51 -21.72 0.15
CA PRO A 222 -1.70 -22.61 0.97
C PRO A 222 -2.44 -22.93 2.27
N PRO A 223 -2.15 -24.07 2.93
CA PRO A 223 -2.76 -24.46 4.20
C PRO A 223 -2.16 -23.66 5.37
N ILE A 224 -2.29 -22.34 5.32
CA ILE A 224 -1.82 -21.43 6.37
C ILE A 224 -2.92 -21.15 7.39
N LYS A 225 -2.51 -20.92 8.63
CA LYS A 225 -3.41 -20.37 9.65
C LYS A 225 -3.57 -18.87 9.38
N LEU A 226 -4.78 -18.37 9.50
CA LEU A 226 -5.00 -16.93 9.47
C LEU A 226 -4.76 -16.35 10.87
N LEU A 227 -4.11 -15.19 10.92
CA LEU A 227 -3.97 -14.42 12.15
C LEU A 227 -5.35 -13.83 12.50
N ARG A 228 -6.15 -14.55 13.29
CA ARG A 228 -7.55 -14.20 13.69
C ARG A 228 -8.54 -14.21 12.51
N ASP A 229 -9.77 -13.75 12.75
CA ASP A 229 -10.70 -13.27 11.71
C ASP A 229 -10.24 -11.91 11.12
N ALA A 230 -8.99 -11.49 11.38
CA ALA A 230 -8.47 -10.16 11.11
C ALA A 230 -8.28 -9.94 9.61
N LEU A 231 -9.32 -9.35 9.05
CA LEU A 231 -9.23 -8.48 7.90
C LEU A 231 -8.14 -7.45 8.16
N VAL A 232 -7.21 -7.30 7.23
CA VAL A 232 -6.45 -6.06 7.16
C VAL A 232 -7.36 -5.04 6.48
N PRO A 233 -7.57 -3.85 7.07
CA PRO A 233 -6.90 -3.33 8.27
C PRO A 233 -7.58 -3.69 9.59
N GLY A 234 -6.85 -3.45 10.69
CA GLY A 234 -7.26 -3.75 12.06
C GLY A 234 -8.54 -3.07 12.59
N VAL A 235 -9.46 -2.66 11.72
CA VAL A 235 -10.83 -2.26 11.98
C VAL A 235 -11.78 -3.25 11.32
N ASP A 236 -12.71 -3.80 12.10
CA ASP A 236 -13.77 -4.64 11.55
C ASP A 236 -14.57 -3.85 10.50
N MET A 237 -14.74 -4.44 9.31
CA MET A 237 -15.47 -3.85 8.18
C MET A 237 -16.92 -3.50 8.52
N THR A 238 -17.51 -4.14 9.52
CA THR A 238 -18.87 -3.86 10.02
C THR A 238 -18.93 -2.71 11.03
N THR A 239 -17.79 -2.19 11.47
CA THR A 239 -17.72 -1.08 12.42
C THR A 239 -18.35 0.17 11.82
N ASP A 240 -19.27 0.78 12.57
CA ASP A 240 -19.88 2.07 12.22
C ASP A 240 -18.91 3.23 12.46
N LEU A 241 -18.08 3.53 11.44
CA LEU A 241 -17.12 4.62 11.47
C LEU A 241 -17.78 6.00 11.37
N ALA A 242 -19.03 6.07 10.93
CA ALA A 242 -19.78 7.31 10.80
C ALA A 242 -20.26 7.83 12.16
N HIS A 243 -20.72 6.92 13.02
CA HIS A 243 -21.30 7.30 14.31
C HIS A 243 -20.36 7.16 15.50
N ARG A 244 -19.33 6.29 15.40
CA ARG A 244 -18.49 5.95 16.56
C ARG A 244 -17.14 6.64 16.49
N TYR A 245 -16.91 7.49 17.49
CA TYR A 245 -15.60 8.08 17.74
C TYR A 245 -14.63 7.07 18.40
N GLU A 246 -15.08 6.36 19.44
CA GLU A 246 -14.25 5.45 20.27
C GLU A 246 -13.98 4.08 19.62
N VAL A 247 -13.78 4.04 18.31
CA VAL A 247 -13.44 2.80 17.60
C VAL A 247 -12.03 2.34 17.98
N PHE A 248 -11.15 3.27 18.30
CA PHE A 248 -9.77 2.98 18.61
C PHE A 248 -9.41 3.46 20.02
N THR A 249 -9.31 2.52 20.97
CA THR A 249 -9.07 2.84 22.38
C THR A 249 -7.57 2.85 22.72
N GLU A 250 -6.78 1.97 22.09
CA GLU A 250 -5.35 1.82 22.36
C GLU A 250 -4.45 2.11 21.16
N ARG A 251 -5.02 2.02 19.96
CA ARG A 251 -4.32 2.24 18.68
C ARG A 251 -5.01 3.31 17.89
N THR A 252 -4.43 3.72 16.78
CA THR A 252 -4.96 4.77 15.92
C THR A 252 -5.59 4.14 14.68
N VAL A 253 -6.19 4.99 13.85
CA VAL A 253 -6.60 4.66 12.47
C VAL A 253 -5.49 3.92 11.70
N SER A 254 -4.24 4.39 11.81
CA SER A 254 -3.06 3.77 11.18
C SER A 254 -2.35 2.71 12.03
N LEU A 255 -3.05 2.06 12.97
CA LEU A 255 -2.53 1.07 13.94
C LEU A 255 -1.34 1.49 14.82
N VAL A 256 -0.98 2.78 14.83
CA VAL A 256 0.01 3.34 15.75
C VAL A 256 -0.58 3.32 17.15
N SER A 257 0.21 3.04 18.17
CA SER A 257 -0.26 3.17 19.56
C SER A 257 -0.70 4.62 19.82
N CYS A 258 -1.88 4.82 20.43
CA CYS A 258 -2.30 6.17 20.81
C CYS A 258 -1.29 6.85 21.76
N LYS A 259 -0.48 6.07 22.48
CA LYS A 259 0.56 6.59 23.38
C LYS A 259 1.76 7.20 22.63
N ASP A 260 1.94 6.83 21.36
CA ASP A 260 3.06 7.28 20.52
C ASP A 260 2.66 8.49 19.65
N ILE A 261 1.43 8.99 19.80
CA ILE A 261 0.91 10.16 19.09
C ILE A 261 1.01 11.40 19.99
N GLN A 262 1.40 12.53 19.38
CA GLN A 262 1.42 13.83 20.07
C GLN A 262 0.01 14.21 20.55
N PRO A 263 -0.16 14.80 21.74
CA PRO A 263 -1.48 15.07 22.32
C PRO A 263 -2.47 15.78 21.38
N GLU A 264 -2.01 16.75 20.60
CA GLU A 264 -2.78 17.52 19.63
C GLU A 264 -3.31 16.69 18.46
N ASP A 265 -2.64 15.59 18.13
CA ASP A 265 -2.95 14.70 17.02
C ASP A 265 -3.79 13.49 17.43
N LEU A 266 -4.04 13.30 18.75
CA LEU A 266 -4.86 12.21 19.25
C LEU A 266 -6.26 12.23 18.63
N PRO A 267 -6.99 13.37 18.58
CA PRO A 267 -8.38 13.30 18.20
C PRO A 267 -8.63 13.09 16.72
N ARG A 268 -7.76 13.63 15.84
CA ARG A 268 -7.87 13.37 14.39
C ARG A 268 -7.68 11.89 14.07
N ASN A 269 -6.93 11.18 14.91
CA ASN A 269 -6.71 9.74 14.83
C ASN A 269 -7.73 8.93 15.64
N ARG A 270 -8.77 9.59 16.17
CA ARG A 270 -9.84 9.02 17.00
C ARG A 270 -9.35 8.31 18.25
N CYS A 271 -8.19 8.73 18.78
CA CYS A 271 -7.72 8.30 20.08
C CYS A 271 -8.43 9.10 21.20
N PRO A 272 -8.63 8.50 22.38
CA PRO A 272 -9.08 9.24 23.56
C PRO A 272 -8.12 10.38 23.89
N CYS A 273 -8.66 11.57 24.14
CA CYS A 273 -7.83 12.70 24.54
C CYS A 273 -7.39 12.55 26.00
N THR A 274 -6.09 12.66 26.24
CA THR A 274 -5.48 12.51 27.58
C THR A 274 -5.02 13.83 28.19
N HIS A 275 -5.16 14.95 27.48
CA HIS A 275 -4.63 16.27 27.85
C HIS A 275 -5.68 17.37 27.63
N ASP A 276 -5.64 18.46 28.40
CA ASP A 276 -6.66 19.51 28.27
C ASP A 276 -6.69 20.18 26.88
N ALA A 277 -5.54 20.22 26.19
CA ALA A 277 -5.39 20.83 24.87
C ALA A 277 -6.21 20.17 23.74
N CYS A 278 -6.71 18.96 23.92
CA CYS A 278 -7.47 18.23 22.90
C CYS A 278 -8.93 17.92 23.28
N ARG A 279 -9.40 18.34 24.47
CA ARG A 279 -10.73 17.95 24.99
C ARG A 279 -11.89 18.60 24.24
N ASP A 280 -11.74 19.87 23.89
CA ASP A 280 -12.73 20.63 23.11
C ASP A 280 -12.98 19.97 21.76
N ILE A 281 -11.89 19.56 21.13
CA ILE A 281 -11.86 18.86 19.86
C ILE A 281 -12.52 17.48 19.96
N GLU A 282 -12.12 16.65 20.94
CA GLU A 282 -12.70 15.31 21.10
C GLU A 282 -14.22 15.43 21.32
N SER A 283 -14.65 16.40 22.13
CA SER A 283 -16.07 16.67 22.36
C SER A 283 -16.80 17.04 21.07
N ALA A 284 -16.22 17.91 20.24
CA ALA A 284 -16.80 18.28 18.95
C ALA A 284 -16.90 17.08 17.98
N LEU A 285 -15.85 16.25 17.90
CA LEU A 285 -15.87 15.05 17.06
C LEU A 285 -16.92 14.04 17.54
N ARG A 286 -17.13 13.91 18.85
CA ARG A 286 -18.22 13.06 19.39
C ARG A 286 -19.61 13.58 19.01
N GLN A 287 -19.80 14.90 18.97
CA GLN A 287 -21.06 15.50 18.50
C GLN A 287 -21.28 15.25 17.01
N VAL A 288 -20.26 15.48 16.18
CA VAL A 288 -20.27 15.13 14.75
C VAL A 288 -20.56 13.65 14.53
N GLY A 289 -20.02 12.78 15.40
CA GLY A 289 -20.31 11.34 15.40
C GLY A 289 -21.76 11.02 15.75
N ALA A 290 -22.36 11.72 16.70
CA ALA A 290 -23.78 11.53 17.02
C ALA A 290 -24.69 11.81 15.80
N GLU A 291 -24.23 12.61 14.84
CA GLU A 291 -24.91 12.93 13.59
C GLU A 291 -24.54 11.99 12.42
N GLY A 292 -23.63 11.04 12.62
CA GLY A 292 -23.18 10.11 11.58
C GLY A 292 -22.22 10.74 10.56
N LEU A 293 -21.49 11.79 10.95
CA LEU A 293 -20.68 12.59 10.02
C LEU A 293 -19.16 12.36 10.16
N LEU A 294 -18.72 11.38 10.98
CA LEU A 294 -17.29 11.15 11.19
C LEU A 294 -16.59 10.35 10.10
N GLU A 295 -17.33 9.59 9.27
CA GLU A 295 -16.72 8.68 8.30
C GLU A 295 -15.79 9.48 7.37
N PRO A 296 -14.52 9.06 7.21
CA PRO A 296 -13.63 9.75 6.29
C PRO A 296 -14.19 9.69 4.88
N ALA A 297 -13.86 10.69 4.06
CA ALA A 297 -14.30 10.72 2.67
C ALA A 297 -13.88 9.42 1.95
N PHE A 298 -14.75 8.95 1.06
CA PHE A 298 -14.53 7.77 0.24
C PHE A 298 -15.01 8.04 -1.17
N VAL A 299 -14.26 7.56 -2.16
CA VAL A 299 -14.64 7.57 -3.57
C VAL A 299 -14.56 6.16 -4.11
N HIS A 300 -15.57 5.74 -4.87
CA HIS A 300 -15.53 4.42 -5.51
C HIS A 300 -14.48 4.43 -6.62
N PRO A 301 -13.39 3.65 -6.50
CA PRO A 301 -12.40 3.55 -7.56
C PRO A 301 -13.00 2.84 -8.80
N PRO A 302 -12.48 3.10 -10.01
CA PRO A 302 -12.95 2.49 -11.25
C PRO A 302 -12.48 1.02 -11.37
N MET A 303 -13.06 0.12 -10.58
CA MET A 303 -12.62 -1.27 -10.38
C MET A 303 -12.42 -2.09 -11.66
N GLU A 304 -13.18 -1.78 -12.72
CA GLU A 304 -13.04 -2.46 -14.01
C GLU A 304 -11.65 -2.24 -14.61
N GLN A 305 -11.02 -1.08 -14.39
CA GLN A 305 -9.68 -0.76 -14.92
C GLN A 305 -8.57 -1.57 -14.23
N TYR A 306 -8.86 -2.20 -13.09
CA TYR A 306 -7.83 -2.86 -12.27
C TYR A 306 -7.62 -4.34 -12.61
N ARG A 307 -8.46 -4.90 -13.49
CA ARG A 307 -8.36 -6.30 -13.95
C ARG A 307 -7.06 -6.52 -14.71
N VAL A 308 -6.42 -7.68 -14.52
CA VAL A 308 -5.23 -8.11 -15.29
C VAL A 308 -5.47 -8.05 -16.79
N HIS A 309 -6.72 -8.28 -17.24
CA HIS A 309 -7.06 -8.15 -18.65
C HIS A 309 -6.81 -6.75 -19.23
N ASN A 310 -6.86 -5.70 -18.40
CA ASN A 310 -6.68 -4.30 -18.77
C ASN A 310 -5.27 -3.77 -18.49
N TRP A 311 -4.35 -4.66 -18.09
CA TRP A 311 -2.94 -4.36 -17.91
C TRP A 311 -2.19 -4.22 -19.24
#